data_AF-S2ERX3-F1
#
_entry.id   AF-S2ERX3-F1
#
_cell.length_a   1.000
_cell.length_b   1.000
_cell.length_c   1.000
_cell.angle_alpha   90.00
_cell.angle_beta   90.00
_cell.angle_gamma   90.00
#
_symmetry.space_group_name_H-M   'P 1'
#
loop_
_entity.id
_entity.type
_entity.pdbx_description
1 polymer ?
#
loop_
_entity_poly.entity_id
_entity_poly.type
_entity_poly.pdbx_seq_one_letter_code
_entity_poly.pdbx_strand_id
1 'polypeptide(L)' 'MKIFLDTANLEAIRKFNDMGLLDGITTNPSLLSKEGGNPKDVMEEIAKIIKGDVSL' A
#
# COMPACT_ATOMS: atom_id res chain seq x y z
N MET A 1 -11.68 14.96 -4.99
CA MET A 1 -11.32 14.48 -3.63
C MET A 1 -10.49 13.23 -3.84
N LYS A 2 -9.32 13.11 -3.19
CA LYS A 2 -8.49 11.91 -3.31
C LYS A 2 -8.74 10.95 -2.14
N ILE A 3 -8.72 9.65 -2.39
CA ILE A 3 -8.87 8.58 -1.40
C ILE A 3 -7.54 7.85 -1.26
N PHE A 4 -7.01 7.83 -0.03
CA PHE A 4 -5.80 7.12 0.33
C PHE A 4 -6.12 6.04 1.35
N LEU A 5 -5.43 4.91 1.24
CA LEU A 5 -5.48 3.85 2.25
C LEU A 5 -4.14 3.80 3.00
N ASP A 6 -4.23 3.80 4.34
CA ASP A 6 -3.07 3.79 5.24
C ASP A 6 -2.80 2.37 5.74
N THR A 7 -1.98 1.61 5.00
CA THR A 7 -1.70 0.20 5.32
C THR A 7 -0.44 -0.29 4.60
N ALA A 8 0.15 -1.37 5.12
CA ALA A 8 1.16 -2.18 4.44
C ALA A 8 0.61 -3.53 3.96
N ASN A 9 -0.66 -3.84 4.24
CA ASN A 9 -1.25 -5.14 3.95
C ASN A 9 -1.56 -5.28 2.45
N LEU A 10 -0.78 -6.11 1.75
CA LEU A 10 -0.88 -6.27 0.30
C LEU A 10 -2.24 -6.81 -0.16
N GLU A 11 -2.93 -7.62 0.64
CA GLU A 11 -4.26 -8.15 0.29
C GLU A 11 -5.31 -7.03 0.28
N ALA A 12 -5.33 -6.19 1.31
CA ALA A 12 -6.21 -5.03 1.38
C ALA A 12 -5.93 -4.05 0.23
N ILE A 13 -4.65 -3.75 -0.02
CA ILE A 13 -4.23 -2.84 -1.10
C ILE A 13 -4.73 -3.34 -2.45
N ARG A 14 -4.54 -4.63 -2.78
CA ARG A 14 -5.05 -5.22 -4.03
C ARG A 14 -6.57 -5.10 -4.12
N LYS A 15 -7.28 -5.51 -3.07
CA LYS A 15 -8.74 -5.49 -3.03
C LYS A 15 -9.32 -4.10 -3.32
N PHE A 16 -8.86 -3.07 -2.62
CA PHE A 16 -9.41 -1.71 -2.78
C PHE A 16 -8.95 -1.04 -4.08
N ASN A 17 -7.74 -1.35 -4.56
CA ASN A 17 -7.27 -0.90 -5.86
C ASN A 17 -8.08 -1.52 -7.01
N ASP A 18 -8.40 -2.81 -6.94
CA ASP A 18 -9.21 -3.52 -7.95
C ASP A 18 -10.66 -3.01 -8.00
N MET A 19 -11.17 -2.49 -6.88
CA MET A 19 -12.46 -1.79 -6.83
C MET A 19 -12.41 -0.39 -7.45
N GLY A 20 -11.23 0.12 -7.82
CA GLY A 20 -11.05 1.46 -8.38
C GLY A 20 -11.26 2.60 -7.36
N LEU A 21 -11.07 2.31 -6.07
CA LEU A 21 -11.36 3.27 -4.99
C LEU A 21 -10.15 4.10 -4.53
N LEU A 22 -8.92 3.70 -4.88
CA LEU A 22 -7.70 4.29 -4.35
C LEU A 22 -7.03 5.21 -5.36
N ASP A 23 -6.72 6.43 -4.93
CA ASP A 23 -5.83 7.36 -5.64
C ASP A 23 -4.37 7.19 -5.19
N GLY A 24 -4.14 6.51 -4.06
CA GLY A 24 -2.81 6.27 -3.53
C GLY A 24 -2.77 5.48 -2.23
N ILE A 25 -1.54 5.21 -1.77
CA ILE A 25 -1.23 4.54 -0.51
C ILE A 25 -0.28 5.40 0.34
N THR A 26 -0.53 5.40 1.64
CA THR A 26 0.44 5.82 2.64
C THR A 26 0.80 4.62 3.51
N THR A 27 2.07 4.53 3.89
CA THR A 27 2.51 3.59 4.92
C THR A 27 3.60 4.23 5.76
N ASN A 28 4.06 3.48 6.76
CA ASN A 28 5.14 3.90 7.66
C ASN A 28 5.85 2.65 8.22
N PRO A 29 7.04 2.80 8.83
CA PRO A 29 7.80 1.67 9.38
C PRO A 29 7.02 0.81 10.39
N SER A 30 6.09 1.42 11.16
CA SER A 30 5.27 0.71 12.15
C SER A 30 4.23 -0.20 11.50
N LEU A 31 3.70 0.16 10.33
CA LEU A 31 2.80 -0.70 9.56
C LEU A 31 3.57 -1.80 8.83
N LEU A 32 4.70 -1.45 8.20
CA LEU A 32 5.58 -2.41 7.52
C LEU A 32 6.08 -3.51 8.46
N SER A 33 6.44 -3.16 9.70
CA SER A 33 6.89 -4.14 10.71
C SER A 33 5.81 -5.13 11.17
N LYS A 34 4.52 -4.79 11.01
CA LYS A 34 3.40 -5.67 11.38
C LYS A 34 3.13 -6.76 10.35
N GLU A 35 3.42 -6.52 9.08
CA GLU A 35 3.21 -7.51 8.02
C GLU A 35 4.27 -8.63 8.05
N GLY A 36 5.38 -8.41 8.76
CA GLY A 36 6.50 -9.34 8.84
C GLY A 36 7.28 -9.46 7.53
N GLY A 37 8.42 -10.16 7.57
CA GLY A 37 9.30 -10.30 6.41
C GLY A 37 10.18 -9.07 6.14
N ASN A 38 10.63 -8.93 4.90
CA ASN A 38 11.51 -7.84 4.47
C ASN A 38 10.67 -6.62 4.03
N PRO A 39 10.75 -5.47 4.71
CA PRO A 39 9.99 -4.27 4.37
C PRO A 39 10.20 -3.80 2.94
N LYS A 40 11.40 -4.03 2.38
CA LYS A 40 11.73 -3.63 1.01
C LYS A 40 10.87 -4.36 -0.02
N ASP A 41 10.63 -5.64 0.19
CA ASP A 41 9.84 -6.45 -0.74
C ASP A 41 8.37 -6.00 -0.72
N VAL A 42 7.83 -5.68 0.47
CA VAL A 42 6.48 -5.12 0.62
C VAL A 42 6.37 -3.77 -0.07
N MET A 43 7.35 -2.87 0.15
CA MET A 43 7.41 -1.55 -0.50
C MET A 43 7.43 -1.66 -2.03
N GLU A 44 8.25 -2.56 -2.58
CA GLU A 44 8.31 -2.82 -4.03
C GLU A 44 6.99 -3.35 -4.59
N GLU A 45 6.31 -4.24 -3.85
CA GLU A 45 4.99 -4.73 -4.26
C GLU A 45 3.91 -3.65 -4.22
N ILE A 46 3.90 -2.79 -3.18
CA ILE A 46 2.98 -1.64 -3.10
C ILE A 46 3.14 -0.74 -4.33
N ALA A 47 4.39 -0.40 -4.68
CA ALA A 47 4.69 0.46 -5.82
C ALA A 47 4.33 -0.17 -7.19
N LYS A 48 4.27 -1.50 -7.29
CA LYS A 48 3.79 -2.21 -8.50
C LYS A 48 2.27 -2.25 -8.60
N ILE A 49 1.57 -2.36 -7.47
CA ILE A 49 0.10 -2.46 -7.44
C ILE A 49 -0.54 -1.10 -7.71
N ILE A 50 -0.04 -0.05 -7.04
CA ILE A 50 -0.63 1.28 -7.05
C ILE A 50 -0.05 2.09 -8.20
N LYS A 51 -0.91 2.49 -9.14
CA LYS A 51 -0.55 3.39 -10.24
C LYS A 51 -0.58 4.87 -9.87
N GLY A 52 -1.03 5.18 -8.65
CA GLY A 52 -1.18 6.53 -8.12
C GLY A 52 -0.06 6.94 -7.16
N ASP A 53 -0.39 7.83 -6.24
CA ASP A 53 0.56 8.39 -5.28
C ASP A 53 0.96 7.33 -4.24
N VAL A 54 2.25 7.18 -3.96
CA VAL A 54 2.76 6.22 -2.97
C VAL A 54 3.72 6.93 -2.02
N SER A 55 3.42 6.90 -0.72
CA SER A 55 4.31 7.35 0.35
C SER A 55 4.71 6.15 1.20
N LEU A 56 5.99 5.79 1.17
CA LEU A 56 6.56 4.62 1.85
C LEU A 56 7.38 5.01 3.09
#